data_AF-F9WYF9-F1
#
_entry.id   AF-F9WYF9-F1
#
_cell.length_a   1.000
_cell.length_b   1.000
_cell.length_c   1.000
_cell.angle_alpha   90.00
_cell.angle_beta   90.00
_cell.angle_gamma   90.00
#
_symmetry.space_group_name_H-M   'P 1'
#
loop_
_entity.id
_entity.type
_entity.pdbx_description
1 polymer ?
#
loop_
_entity_poly.entity_id
_entity_poly.type
_entity_poly.pdbx_seq_one_letter_code
_entity_poly.pdbx_strand_id
1 'polypeptide(L)'
;MEQWLEVLPIRTDKEKERKKVLTAEVAEVSAKFGDMPGFDGHDYVFAHCDLLSGNVIIPTTDPSSQNGESVEKEVQFIDYEYATPGHAAFDIANHFAEWCGFACDHSQVPTRSQRREFLKHYVGSYRYHSISDEDNIAVEIDFKKDIDRLYDQVEQFRGIPGLYWGIWALIQNEISQIDFDYATYAEHRLHEYWAYKEETDGSRKREGREMYVREQRWHSE
;
A
#
# COMPACT_ATOMS: atom_id res chain seq x y z
N MET A 1 6.61 -11.28 -4.49
CA MET A 1 7.49 -11.43 -3.29
C MET A 1 8.19 -12.78 -3.22
N GLU A 2 7.56 -13.92 -3.56
CA GLU A 2 8.20 -15.24 -3.41
C GLU A 2 9.56 -15.36 -4.11
N GLN A 3 9.67 -14.93 -5.37
CA GLN A 3 10.92 -14.92 -6.13
C GLN A 3 12.01 -14.03 -5.49
N TRP A 4 11.63 -12.96 -4.79
CA TRP A 4 12.57 -12.07 -4.11
C TRP A 4 13.25 -12.77 -2.92
N LEU A 5 12.54 -13.69 -2.25
CA LEU A 5 13.11 -14.46 -1.15
C LEU A 5 14.27 -15.35 -1.62
N GLU A 6 14.26 -15.81 -2.87
CA GLU A 6 15.30 -16.66 -3.43
C GLU A 6 16.66 -15.96 -3.43
N VAL A 7 16.67 -14.65 -3.66
CA VAL A 7 17.89 -13.83 -3.79
C VAL A 7 18.31 -13.12 -2.50
N LEU A 8 17.56 -13.28 -1.39
CA LEU A 8 17.97 -12.77 -0.09
C LEU A 8 19.32 -13.38 0.35
N PRO A 9 20.20 -12.61 1.01
CA PRO A 9 21.50 -13.09 1.47
C PRO A 9 21.33 -14.22 2.50
N ILE A 10 22.29 -15.16 2.53
CA ILE A 10 22.31 -16.37 3.38
C ILE A 10 23.71 -16.74 3.89
N ARG A 11 24.62 -15.76 3.93
CA ARG A 11 26.04 -15.93 4.27
C ARG A 11 26.23 -16.18 5.77
N THR A 12 25.42 -15.52 6.60
CA THR A 12 25.45 -15.65 8.06
C THR A 12 24.24 -16.42 8.59
N ASP A 13 24.31 -16.95 9.80
CA ASP A 13 23.17 -17.64 10.41
C ASP A 13 22.01 -16.69 10.71
N LYS A 14 22.29 -15.41 11.00
CA LYS A 14 21.28 -14.36 11.14
C LYS A 14 20.51 -14.14 9.83
N GLU A 15 21.22 -14.08 8.71
CA GLU A 15 20.62 -13.95 7.38
C GLU A 15 19.77 -15.17 7.01
N LYS A 16 20.25 -16.40 7.28
CA LYS A 16 19.47 -17.62 7.06
C LYS A 16 18.18 -17.66 7.88
N GLU A 17 18.24 -17.31 9.17
CA GLU A 17 17.04 -17.28 10.02
C GLU A 17 16.08 -16.18 9.56
N ARG A 18 16.59 -15.00 9.18
CA ARG A 18 15.76 -13.93 8.60
C ARG A 18 15.05 -14.39 7.33
N LYS A 19 15.75 -15.03 6.37
CA LYS A 19 15.12 -15.57 5.16
C LYS A 19 14.04 -16.58 5.48
N LYS A 20 14.29 -17.48 6.45
CA LYS A 20 13.31 -18.47 6.91
C LYS A 20 12.05 -17.82 7.49
N VAL A 21 12.22 -16.82 8.36
CA VAL A 21 11.09 -16.05 8.93
C VAL A 21 10.31 -15.37 7.81
N LEU A 22 10.96 -14.56 6.96
CA LEU A 22 10.30 -13.83 5.87
C LEU A 22 9.60 -14.77 4.88
N THR A 23 10.14 -15.98 4.65
CA THR A 23 9.49 -16.99 3.81
C THR A 23 8.18 -17.46 4.41
N ALA A 24 8.14 -17.72 5.72
CA ALA A 24 6.91 -18.09 6.42
C ALA A 24 5.88 -16.95 6.37
N GLU A 25 6.32 -15.71 6.58
CA GLU A 25 5.45 -14.53 6.52
C GLU A 25 4.86 -14.30 5.13
N VAL A 26 5.67 -14.39 4.08
CA VAL A 26 5.18 -14.25 2.70
C VAL A 26 4.20 -15.37 2.34
N ALA A 27 4.43 -16.60 2.81
CA ALA A 27 3.49 -17.70 2.61
C ALA A 27 2.16 -17.46 3.34
N GLU A 28 2.19 -16.96 4.57
CA GLU A 28 0.98 -16.60 5.34
C GLU A 28 0.19 -15.48 4.65
N VAL A 29 0.88 -14.42 4.20
CA VAL A 29 0.29 -13.31 3.45
C VAL A 29 -0.33 -13.81 2.15
N SER A 30 0.38 -14.65 1.39
CA SER A 30 -0.13 -15.19 0.13
C SER A 30 -1.37 -16.06 0.36
N ALA A 31 -1.37 -16.91 1.39
CA ALA A 31 -2.53 -17.73 1.74
C ALA A 31 -3.74 -16.90 2.20
N LYS A 32 -3.50 -15.79 2.91
CA LYS A 32 -4.57 -14.92 3.43
C LYS A 32 -5.18 -14.02 2.37
N PHE A 33 -4.36 -13.48 1.47
CA PHE A 33 -4.77 -12.43 0.55
C PHE A 33 -4.86 -12.86 -0.92
N GLY A 34 -4.23 -13.97 -1.31
CA GLY A 34 -4.17 -14.41 -2.71
C GLY A 34 -5.55 -14.56 -3.36
N ASP A 35 -6.51 -15.16 -2.64
CA ASP A 35 -7.88 -15.35 -3.14
C ASP A 35 -8.88 -14.34 -2.55
N MET A 36 -8.40 -13.23 -1.98
CA MET A 36 -9.31 -12.20 -1.46
C MET A 36 -10.08 -11.56 -2.62
N PRO A 37 -11.43 -11.60 -2.62
CA PRO A 37 -12.20 -11.02 -3.71
C PRO A 37 -12.17 -9.49 -3.65
N GLY A 38 -12.15 -8.83 -4.80
CA GLY A 38 -12.23 -7.36 -4.87
C GLY A 38 -13.54 -6.82 -4.26
N PHE A 39 -13.54 -5.54 -3.91
CA PHE A 39 -14.70 -4.90 -3.27
C PHE A 39 -15.96 -4.98 -4.15
N ASP A 40 -15.78 -4.94 -5.46
CA ASP A 40 -16.81 -5.00 -6.50
C ASP A 40 -17.02 -6.41 -7.08
N GLY A 41 -16.29 -7.41 -6.61
CA GLY A 41 -16.31 -8.78 -7.14
C GLY A 41 -15.29 -9.07 -8.24
N HIS A 42 -14.50 -8.09 -8.68
CA HIS A 42 -13.36 -8.32 -9.57
C HIS A 42 -12.08 -8.50 -8.75
N ASP A 43 -11.49 -9.69 -8.78
CA ASP A 43 -10.40 -10.06 -7.87
C ASP A 43 -9.14 -9.19 -8.03
N TYR A 44 -8.83 -8.77 -9.25
CA TYR A 44 -7.61 -8.02 -9.57
C TYR A 44 -7.89 -6.81 -10.47
N VAL A 45 -7.12 -5.74 -10.24
CA VAL A 45 -7.03 -4.56 -11.11
C VAL A 45 -5.61 -4.42 -11.65
N PHE A 46 -5.41 -3.56 -12.66
CA PHE A 46 -4.08 -3.11 -13.01
C PHE A 46 -3.57 -2.17 -11.91
N ALA A 47 -2.69 -2.68 -11.05
CA ALA A 47 -2.10 -1.93 -9.93
C ALA A 47 -0.73 -1.38 -10.33
N HIS A 48 -0.43 -0.17 -9.88
CA HIS A 48 0.89 0.46 -10.09
C HIS A 48 1.94 -0.12 -9.14
N CYS A 49 1.53 -0.46 -7.92
CA CYS A 49 2.33 -1.05 -6.85
C CYS A 49 3.43 -0.15 -6.26
N ASP A 50 3.62 1.06 -6.76
CA ASP A 50 4.68 2.00 -6.32
C ASP A 50 4.25 3.47 -6.42
N LEU A 51 3.07 3.80 -5.91
CA LEU A 51 2.54 5.17 -5.90
C LEU A 51 3.12 6.05 -4.78
N LEU A 52 4.44 6.21 -4.76
CA LEU A 52 5.12 7.23 -3.97
C LEU A 52 4.97 8.62 -4.61
N SER A 53 5.23 9.69 -3.84
CA SER A 53 4.98 11.07 -4.30
C SER A 53 5.76 11.47 -5.56
N GLY A 54 6.96 10.91 -5.75
CA GLY A 54 7.78 11.08 -6.96
C GLY A 54 7.13 10.53 -8.25
N ASN A 55 6.19 9.60 -8.13
CA ASN A 55 5.50 8.97 -9.27
C ASN A 55 4.14 9.61 -9.57
N VAL A 56 3.78 10.70 -8.86
CA VAL A 56 2.53 11.46 -9.06
C VAL A 56 2.85 12.85 -9.61
N ILE A 57 2.57 13.04 -10.89
CA ILE A 57 2.95 14.24 -11.65
C ILE A 57 1.73 15.14 -11.86
N ILE A 58 1.88 16.41 -11.51
CA ILE A 58 0.91 17.46 -11.80
C ILE A 58 1.52 18.37 -12.87
N PRO A 59 1.08 18.29 -14.13
CA PRO A 59 1.57 19.16 -15.19
C PRO A 59 1.32 20.63 -14.84
N THR A 60 2.33 21.47 -15.00
CA THR A 60 2.15 22.92 -14.87
C THR A 60 1.44 23.44 -16.12
N THR A 61 0.15 23.79 -16.01
CA THR A 61 -0.52 24.60 -17.03
C THR A 61 0.01 26.04 -16.99
N ASP A 62 0.11 26.67 -18.17
CA ASP A 62 0.65 28.03 -18.33
C ASP A 62 -0.09 29.03 -17.41
N PRO A 63 0.62 29.78 -16.53
CA PRO A 63 0.01 30.75 -15.62
C PRO A 63 -0.82 31.83 -16.32
N SER A 64 -0.70 32.02 -17.64
CA SER A 64 -1.54 32.96 -18.41
C SER A 64 -2.99 32.50 -18.60
N SER A 65 -3.34 31.26 -18.25
CA SER A 65 -4.68 30.68 -18.51
C SER A 65 -5.65 30.82 -17.32
N GLN A 66 -5.28 31.54 -16.26
CA GLN A 66 -6.10 31.64 -15.05
C GLN A 66 -7.20 32.71 -15.16
N ASN A 67 -8.31 32.36 -15.83
CA ASN A 67 -9.59 33.01 -15.62
C ASN A 67 -10.27 32.44 -14.37
N GLY A 68 -9.75 32.72 -13.16
CA GLY A 68 -10.46 32.69 -11.87
C GLY A 68 -11.27 31.45 -11.42
N GLU A 69 -11.45 30.42 -12.23
CA GLU A 69 -12.18 29.20 -11.92
C GLU A 69 -11.21 28.11 -11.46
N SER A 70 -11.58 27.39 -10.40
CA SER A 70 -10.86 26.23 -9.90
C SER A 70 -11.01 25.07 -10.89
N VAL A 71 -10.20 25.07 -11.95
CA VAL A 71 -10.12 23.93 -12.86
C VAL A 71 -9.43 22.78 -12.11
N GLU A 72 -10.04 21.60 -12.12
CA GLU A 72 -9.40 20.38 -11.61
C GLU A 72 -8.04 20.21 -12.28
N LYS A 73 -7.00 19.96 -11.48
CA LYS A 73 -5.67 19.74 -12.02
C LYS A 73 -5.58 18.31 -12.55
N GLU A 74 -5.13 18.18 -13.79
CA GLU A 74 -4.76 16.87 -14.33
C GLU A 74 -3.62 16.27 -13.49
N VAL A 75 -3.74 14.99 -13.16
CA VAL A 75 -2.73 14.21 -12.46
C VAL A 75 -2.37 13.01 -13.33
N GLN A 76 -1.08 12.76 -13.49
CA GLN A 76 -0.56 11.64 -14.28
C GLN A 76 0.38 10.81 -13.40
N PHE A 77 0.35 9.49 -13.59
CA PHE A 77 1.30 8.58 -12.94
C PHE A 77 2.39 8.16 -13.92
N ILE A 78 3.59 7.90 -13.40
CA ILE A 78 4.76 7.46 -14.16
C ILE A 78 5.46 6.32 -13.42
N ASP A 79 6.40 5.66 -14.10
CA ASP A 79 7.27 4.61 -13.51
C ASP A 79 6.52 3.33 -13.08
N TYR A 80 5.91 2.67 -14.05
CA TYR A 80 5.13 1.43 -13.88
C TYR A 80 6.00 0.16 -13.78
N GLU A 81 7.25 0.24 -13.31
CA GLU A 81 8.16 -0.91 -13.33
C GLU A 81 7.72 -2.06 -12.40
N TYR A 82 6.99 -1.76 -11.33
CA TYR A 82 6.39 -2.74 -10.42
C TYR A 82 4.94 -3.08 -10.76
N ALA A 83 4.38 -2.49 -11.82
CA ALA A 83 2.97 -2.65 -12.14
C ALA A 83 2.63 -4.09 -12.50
N THR A 84 1.54 -4.59 -11.92
CA THR A 84 1.10 -5.97 -12.06
C THR A 84 -0.40 -6.06 -11.78
N PRO A 85 -1.11 -7.10 -12.27
CA PRO A 85 -2.40 -7.46 -11.71
C PRO A 85 -2.29 -7.62 -10.19
N GLY A 86 -3.12 -6.91 -9.43
CA GLY A 86 -3.06 -6.87 -7.97
C GLY A 86 -4.38 -6.40 -7.35
N HIS A 87 -4.51 -6.57 -6.03
CA HIS A 87 -5.67 -6.06 -5.31
C HIS A 87 -5.63 -4.53 -5.24
N ALA A 88 -6.73 -3.86 -5.58
CA ALA A 88 -6.85 -2.40 -5.42
C ALA A 88 -6.52 -1.95 -3.98
N ALA A 89 -6.92 -2.76 -2.99
CA ALA A 89 -6.64 -2.49 -1.59
C ALA A 89 -5.13 -2.49 -1.25
N PHE A 90 -4.31 -3.31 -1.91
CA PHE A 90 -2.86 -3.27 -1.74
C PHE A 90 -2.28 -1.97 -2.30
N ASP A 91 -2.66 -1.59 -3.53
CA ASP A 91 -2.10 -0.40 -4.18
C ASP A 91 -2.44 0.89 -3.41
N ILE A 92 -3.68 0.96 -2.89
CA ILE A 92 -4.13 2.06 -2.03
C ILE A 92 -3.42 2.04 -0.67
N ALA A 93 -3.29 0.87 -0.02
CA ALA A 93 -2.56 0.75 1.24
C ALA A 93 -1.08 1.13 1.07
N ASN A 94 -0.48 0.77 -0.06
CA ASN A 94 0.88 1.15 -0.42
C ASN A 94 0.99 2.67 -0.57
N HIS A 95 0.10 3.29 -1.35
CA HIS A 95 0.08 4.74 -1.49
C HIS A 95 -0.03 5.46 -0.13
N PHE A 96 -0.85 4.96 0.79
CA PHE A 96 -0.94 5.50 2.15
C PHE A 96 0.32 5.30 3.00
N ALA A 97 1.04 4.19 2.81
CA ALA A 97 2.32 3.96 3.48
C ALA A 97 3.39 4.98 3.04
N GLU A 98 3.34 5.42 1.78
CA GLU A 98 4.28 6.39 1.21
C GLU A 98 4.10 7.83 1.72
N TRP A 99 3.05 8.12 2.50
CA TRP A 99 2.90 9.42 3.18
C TRP A 99 4.00 9.66 4.22
N CYS A 100 4.63 8.60 4.72
CA CYS A 100 5.78 8.67 5.62
C CYS A 100 7.06 9.15 4.92
N GLY A 101 7.11 9.08 3.58
CA GLY A 101 8.30 9.31 2.77
C GLY A 101 9.46 8.35 3.08
N PHE A 102 10.62 8.60 2.46
CA PHE A 102 11.83 7.79 2.68
C PHE A 102 12.39 7.85 4.10
N ALA A 103 12.03 8.89 4.87
CA ALA A 103 12.38 9.01 6.28
C ALA A 103 11.56 8.09 7.19
N CYS A 104 10.52 7.44 6.66
CA CYS A 104 9.59 6.60 7.41
C CYS A 104 9.00 7.33 8.64
N ASP A 105 8.59 8.59 8.48
CA ASP A 105 7.87 9.31 9.53
C ASP A 105 6.46 8.76 9.68
N HIS A 106 6.34 7.72 10.50
CA HIS A 106 5.10 7.00 10.77
C HIS A 106 3.97 7.85 11.35
N SER A 107 4.25 9.09 11.79
CA SER A 107 3.20 10.02 12.24
C SER A 107 2.43 10.66 11.08
N GLN A 108 2.92 10.51 9.84
CA GLN A 108 2.32 11.12 8.65
C GLN A 108 1.32 10.23 7.92
N VAL A 109 1.18 8.94 8.29
CA VAL A 109 0.15 8.08 7.67
C VAL A 109 -1.23 8.75 7.77
N PRO A 110 -2.07 8.61 6.74
CA PRO A 110 -3.37 9.29 6.72
C PRO A 110 -4.26 8.79 7.86
N THR A 111 -5.04 9.68 8.45
CA THR A 111 -6.03 9.33 9.47
C THR A 111 -7.19 8.54 8.88
N ARG A 112 -8.03 7.96 9.73
CA ARG A 112 -9.25 7.27 9.32
C ARG A 112 -10.14 8.14 8.44
N SER A 113 -10.33 9.42 8.78
CA SER A 113 -11.17 10.32 7.98
C SER A 113 -10.55 10.59 6.61
N GLN A 114 -9.24 10.81 6.55
CA GLN A 114 -8.53 11.03 5.28
C GLN A 114 -8.59 9.80 4.37
N ARG A 115 -8.36 8.60 4.92
CA ARG A 115 -8.49 7.35 4.17
C ARG A 115 -9.92 7.16 3.65
N ARG A 116 -10.93 7.38 4.49
CA ARG A 116 -12.34 7.28 4.07
C ARG A 116 -12.69 8.26 2.96
N GLU A 117 -12.17 9.49 3.03
CA GLU A 117 -12.41 10.47 1.98
C GLU A 117 -11.77 10.07 0.66
N PHE A 118 -10.52 9.63 0.68
CA PHE A 118 -9.85 9.10 -0.52
C PHE A 118 -10.63 7.94 -1.14
N LEU A 119 -11.11 6.99 -0.32
CA LEU A 119 -11.86 5.83 -0.80
C LEU A 119 -13.21 6.19 -1.42
N LYS A 120 -13.90 7.24 -0.93
CA LYS A 120 -15.11 7.74 -1.58
C LYS A 120 -14.83 8.20 -3.01
N HIS A 121 -13.76 8.98 -3.21
CA HIS A 121 -13.36 9.44 -4.53
C HIS A 121 -12.92 8.28 -5.44
N TYR A 122 -12.14 7.34 -4.90
CA TYR A 122 -11.71 6.16 -5.64
C TYR A 122 -12.92 5.33 -6.11
N VAL A 123 -13.83 4.95 -5.21
CA VAL A 123 -15.01 4.13 -5.57
C VAL A 123 -15.92 4.88 -6.54
N GLY A 124 -16.13 6.19 -6.31
CA GLY A 124 -16.88 7.04 -7.23
C GLY A 124 -16.32 7.02 -8.65
N SER A 125 -15.02 7.31 -8.79
CA SER A 125 -14.33 7.30 -10.08
C SER A 125 -14.31 5.91 -10.72
N TYR A 126 -14.01 4.87 -9.94
CA TYR A 126 -13.99 3.50 -10.42
C TYR A 126 -15.36 3.08 -10.99
N ARG A 127 -16.44 3.29 -10.25
CA ARG A 127 -17.80 2.95 -10.73
C ARG A 127 -18.21 3.78 -11.93
N TYR A 128 -17.83 5.05 -11.99
CA TYR A 128 -18.11 5.91 -13.14
C TYR A 128 -17.42 5.40 -14.42
N HIS A 129 -16.18 4.91 -14.34
CA HIS A 129 -15.42 4.46 -15.51
C HIS A 129 -15.56 2.96 -15.81
N SER A 130 -16.05 2.14 -14.88
CA SER A 130 -16.21 0.69 -15.05
C SER A 130 -17.54 0.27 -15.69
N ILE A 131 -18.51 1.19 -15.83
CA ILE A 131 -19.81 0.91 -16.46
C ILE A 131 -19.76 1.45 -17.88
N SER A 132 -19.92 0.57 -18.88
CA SER A 132 -20.04 1.01 -20.27
C SER A 132 -21.46 1.51 -20.54
N ASP A 133 -21.61 2.55 -21.36
CA ASP A 133 -22.93 2.99 -21.87
C ASP A 133 -23.65 1.89 -22.67
N GLU A 134 -22.92 0.87 -23.12
CA GLU A 134 -23.45 -0.28 -23.87
C GLU A 134 -23.93 -1.43 -22.95
N ASP A 135 -23.63 -1.37 -21.65
CA ASP A 135 -24.02 -2.39 -20.69
C ASP A 135 -25.53 -2.31 -20.41
N ASN A 136 -26.30 -3.19 -21.04
CA ASN A 136 -27.75 -3.31 -20.82
C ASN A 136 -28.11 -4.09 -19.53
N ILE A 137 -27.13 -4.33 -18.65
CA ILE A 137 -27.31 -5.03 -17.39
C ILE A 137 -27.58 -3.99 -16.30
N ALA A 138 -28.71 -4.12 -15.60
CA ALA A 138 -28.95 -3.35 -14.40
C ALA A 138 -27.97 -3.79 -13.31
N VAL A 139 -26.90 -3.01 -13.09
CA VAL A 139 -25.97 -3.22 -11.98
C VAL A 139 -26.50 -2.47 -10.76
N GLU A 140 -26.89 -3.20 -9.72
CA GLU A 140 -27.23 -2.59 -8.44
C GLU A 140 -25.94 -2.17 -7.72
N ILE A 141 -25.67 -0.87 -7.66
CA ILE A 141 -24.48 -0.32 -7.03
C ILE A 141 -24.85 0.27 -5.67
N ASP A 142 -24.37 -0.38 -4.62
CA ASP A 142 -24.40 0.17 -3.26
C ASP A 142 -23.05 0.82 -2.96
N PHE A 143 -22.94 2.12 -3.31
CA PHE A 143 -21.72 2.90 -3.09
C PHE A 143 -21.22 2.84 -1.65
N LYS A 144 -22.12 2.88 -0.68
CA LYS A 144 -21.73 2.88 0.73
C LYS A 144 -21.11 1.53 1.10
N LYS A 145 -21.73 0.43 0.68
CA LYS A 145 -21.22 -0.92 0.90
C LYS A 145 -19.87 -1.14 0.21
N ASP A 146 -19.69 -0.63 -1.01
CA ASP A 146 -18.42 -0.71 -1.73
C ASP A 146 -17.30 0.04 -0.99
N ILE A 147 -17.59 1.27 -0.53
CA ILE A 147 -16.64 2.08 0.25
C ILE A 147 -16.27 1.37 1.56
N ASP A 148 -17.26 0.86 2.30
CA ASP A 148 -17.01 0.18 3.57
C ASP A 148 -16.22 -1.12 3.36
N ARG A 149 -16.52 -1.89 2.29
CA ARG A 149 -15.77 -3.10 1.95
C ARG A 149 -14.34 -2.80 1.54
N LEU A 150 -14.13 -1.82 0.66
CA LEU A 150 -12.78 -1.43 0.26
C LEU A 150 -11.97 -0.88 1.45
N TYR A 151 -12.63 -0.14 2.36
CA TYR A 151 -12.01 0.31 3.60
C TYR A 151 -11.53 -0.87 4.45
N ASP A 152 -12.39 -1.86 4.70
CA ASP A 152 -12.02 -3.05 5.48
C ASP A 152 -10.91 -3.87 4.82
N GLN A 153 -10.84 -3.88 3.48
CA GLN A 153 -9.74 -4.51 2.75
C GLN A 153 -8.43 -3.74 2.92
N VAL A 154 -8.44 -2.42 2.71
CA VAL A 154 -7.25 -1.57 2.94
C VAL A 154 -6.73 -1.70 4.37
N GLU A 155 -7.62 -1.76 5.36
CA GLU A 155 -7.24 -2.03 6.76
C GLU A 155 -6.51 -3.37 6.93
N GLN A 156 -6.92 -4.41 6.20
CA GLN A 156 -6.25 -5.70 6.24
C GLN A 156 -4.89 -5.68 5.52
N PHE A 157 -4.74 -4.89 4.46
CA PHE A 157 -3.50 -4.75 3.71
C PHE A 157 -2.49 -3.77 4.32
N ARG A 158 -2.87 -2.98 5.34
CA ARG A 158 -2.08 -1.82 5.83
C ARG A 158 -0.63 -2.11 6.23
N GLY A 159 -0.28 -3.33 6.63
CA GLY A 159 1.10 -3.72 6.97
C GLY A 159 1.89 -4.34 5.82
N ILE A 160 1.21 -4.78 4.76
CA ILE A 160 1.82 -5.53 3.64
C ILE A 160 2.84 -4.70 2.85
N PRO A 161 2.64 -3.39 2.60
CA PRO A 161 3.67 -2.54 2.00
C PRO A 161 5.00 -2.55 2.77
N GLY A 162 4.95 -2.66 4.10
CA GLY A 162 6.14 -2.77 4.94
C GLY A 162 6.93 -4.05 4.69
N LEU A 163 6.24 -5.18 4.51
CA LEU A 163 6.87 -6.46 4.16
C LEU A 163 7.45 -6.41 2.74
N TYR A 164 6.68 -5.88 1.79
CA TYR A 164 7.06 -5.78 0.38
C TYR A 164 8.34 -4.95 0.21
N TRP A 165 8.32 -3.70 0.66
CA TRP A 165 9.45 -2.79 0.52
C TRP A 165 10.61 -3.11 1.47
N GLY A 166 10.33 -3.75 2.61
CA GLY A 166 11.35 -4.27 3.50
C GLY A 166 12.19 -5.37 2.85
N ILE A 167 11.55 -6.37 2.22
CA ILE A 167 12.26 -7.43 1.48
C ILE A 167 13.01 -6.83 0.28
N TRP A 168 12.38 -5.93 -0.46
CA TRP A 168 13.02 -5.23 -1.58
C TRP A 168 14.30 -4.51 -1.13
N ALA A 169 14.23 -3.76 -0.03
CA ALA A 169 15.36 -2.99 0.47
C ALA A 169 16.50 -3.87 0.98
N LEU A 170 16.20 -5.03 1.59
CA LEU A 170 17.23 -6.02 1.93
C LEU A 170 18.00 -6.52 0.71
N ILE A 171 17.34 -6.65 -0.43
CA ILE A 171 17.98 -7.06 -1.69
C ILE A 171 18.80 -5.90 -2.25
N GLN A 172 18.21 -4.70 -2.32
CA GLN A 172 18.90 -3.51 -2.84
C GLN A 172 20.13 -3.15 -2.03
N ASN A 173 20.16 -3.39 -0.72
CA ASN A 173 21.35 -3.24 0.10
C ASN A 173 22.56 -4.05 -0.42
N GLU A 174 22.32 -5.14 -1.13
CA GLU A 174 23.37 -6.02 -1.64
C GLU A 174 23.79 -5.72 -3.09
N ILE A 175 22.88 -5.12 -3.88
CA ILE A 175 23.05 -5.02 -5.33
C ILE A 175 23.00 -3.59 -5.88
N SER A 176 22.41 -2.65 -5.15
CA SER A 176 22.23 -1.28 -5.63
C SER A 176 23.55 -0.52 -5.67
N GLN A 177 23.67 0.36 -6.65
CA GLN A 177 24.78 1.31 -6.78
C GLN A 177 24.38 2.73 -6.32
N ILE A 178 23.13 2.92 -5.93
CA ILE A 178 22.61 4.20 -5.46
C ILE A 178 23.05 4.41 -4.01
N ASP A 179 23.53 5.62 -3.69
CA ASP A 179 23.88 6.02 -2.32
C ASP A 179 22.60 6.28 -1.51
N PHE A 180 22.05 5.20 -0.95
CA PHE A 180 20.87 5.20 -0.10
C PHE A 180 21.05 4.17 1.01
N ASP A 181 20.62 4.49 2.24
CA ASP A 181 20.72 3.58 3.38
C ASP A 181 19.62 2.51 3.35
N TYR A 182 19.77 1.56 2.42
CA TYR A 182 18.84 0.46 2.23
C TYR A 182 18.72 -0.43 3.47
N ALA A 183 19.80 -0.61 4.23
CA ALA A 183 19.78 -1.42 5.45
C ALA A 183 18.82 -0.81 6.49
N THR A 184 18.99 0.47 6.81
CA THR A 184 18.12 1.14 7.79
C THR A 184 16.69 1.25 7.26
N TYR A 185 16.51 1.57 5.98
CA TYR A 185 15.19 1.62 5.36
C TYR A 185 14.47 0.26 5.42
N ALA A 186 15.17 -0.85 5.16
CA ALA A 186 14.62 -2.19 5.27
C ALA A 186 14.08 -2.49 6.68
N GLU A 187 14.84 -2.15 7.72
CA GLU A 187 14.39 -2.36 9.10
C GLU A 187 13.17 -1.50 9.44
N HIS A 188 13.12 -0.25 8.98
CA HIS A 188 11.94 0.61 9.18
C HIS A 188 10.70 0.02 8.51
N ARG A 189 10.78 -0.38 7.24
CA ARG A 189 9.64 -0.95 6.50
C ARG A 189 9.19 -2.29 7.08
N LEU A 190 10.12 -3.18 7.43
CA LEU A 190 9.77 -4.44 8.09
C LEU A 190 9.13 -4.20 9.46
N HIS A 191 9.57 -3.18 10.21
CA HIS A 191 8.96 -2.83 11.47
C HIS A 191 7.49 -2.39 11.32
N GLU A 192 7.10 -1.75 10.21
CA GLU A 192 5.69 -1.47 9.92
C GLU A 192 4.86 -2.74 9.82
N TYR A 193 5.38 -3.76 9.13
CA TYR A 193 4.72 -5.06 9.00
C TYR A 193 4.54 -5.74 10.35
N TRP A 194 5.60 -5.76 11.17
CA TRP A 194 5.53 -6.38 12.50
C TRP A 194 4.59 -5.63 13.44
N ALA A 195 4.62 -4.30 13.44
CA ALA A 195 3.69 -3.48 14.22
C ALA A 195 2.22 -3.77 13.85
N TYR A 196 1.93 -3.87 12.55
CA TYR A 196 0.62 -4.29 12.04
C TYR A 196 0.25 -5.70 12.53
N LYS A 197 1.17 -6.67 12.40
CA LYS A 197 0.91 -8.07 12.73
C LYS A 197 0.59 -8.22 14.22
N GLU A 198 1.41 -7.61 15.07
CA GLU A 198 1.25 -7.67 16.52
C GLU A 198 0.00 -6.94 17.04
N GLU A 199 -0.44 -5.87 16.36
CA GLU A 199 -1.73 -5.25 16.67
C GLU A 199 -2.89 -6.15 16.22
N THR A 200 -2.77 -6.76 15.04
CA THR A 200 -3.82 -7.61 14.45
C THR A 200 -4.00 -8.92 15.21
N ASP A 201 -2.93 -9.57 15.63
CA ASP A 201 -2.97 -10.81 16.43
C ASP A 201 -3.10 -10.55 17.95
N GLY A 202 -3.04 -9.28 18.35
CA GLY A 202 -3.17 -8.80 19.73
C GLY A 202 -1.99 -9.13 20.66
N SER A 203 -0.87 -9.65 20.15
CA SER A 203 0.32 -9.99 20.93
C SER A 203 0.89 -8.79 21.66
N ARG A 204 1.04 -7.64 20.98
CA ARG A 204 1.49 -6.39 21.61
C ARG A 204 0.62 -6.03 22.82
N LYS A 205 -0.70 -6.10 22.66
CA LYS A 205 -1.65 -5.77 23.74
C LYS A 205 -1.52 -6.74 24.92
N ARG A 206 -1.36 -8.04 24.67
CA ARG A 206 -1.18 -9.06 25.72
C ARG A 206 0.11 -8.84 26.52
N GLU A 207 1.16 -8.35 25.87
CA GLU A 207 2.44 -8.01 26.51
C GLU A 207 2.42 -6.65 27.22
N GLY A 208 1.33 -5.88 27.13
CA GLY A 208 1.21 -4.58 27.77
C GLY A 208 2.09 -3.48 27.16
N ARG A 209 2.62 -3.69 25.95
CA ARG A 209 3.45 -2.69 25.26
C ARG A 209 2.59 -1.54 24.74
N GLU A 210 3.15 -0.33 24.71
CA GLU A 210 2.49 0.82 24.09
C GLU A 210 2.25 0.59 22.60
N MET A 211 1.15 1.14 22.08
CA MET A 211 0.83 1.03 20.65
C MET A 211 1.87 1.81 19.84
N TYR A 212 2.29 1.25 18.70
CA TYR A 212 3.24 1.91 17.80
C TYR A 212 2.67 3.22 17.25
N VAL A 213 3.51 4.24 17.08
CA VAL A 213 3.11 5.58 16.55
C VAL A 213 2.31 5.46 15.26
N ARG A 214 2.76 4.59 14.34
CA ARG A 214 2.06 4.30 13.09
C ARG A 214 0.62 3.84 13.33
N GLU A 215 0.43 2.85 14.20
CA GLU A 215 -0.89 2.27 14.48
C GLU A 215 -1.77 3.26 15.28
N GLN A 216 -1.18 4.05 16.19
CA GLN A 216 -1.91 5.14 16.86
C GLN A 216 -2.45 6.15 15.86
N ARG A 217 -1.62 6.60 14.93
CA ARG A 217 -2.00 7.53 13.87
C ARG A 217 -3.01 6.88 12.92
N TRP A 218 -2.77 5.64 12.53
CA TRP A 218 -3.64 4.88 11.65
C TRP A 218 -5.06 4.76 12.22
N HIS A 219 -5.21 4.58 13.53
CA HIS A 219 -6.52 4.49 14.19
C HIS A 219 -7.08 5.85 14.67
N SER A 220 -6.37 6.96 14.46
CA SER A 220 -6.87 8.30 14.74
C SER A 220 -7.88 8.78 13.69
N GLU A 221 -8.74 9.72 14.08
CA GLU A 221 -9.77 10.33 13.21
C GLU A 221 -9.21 11.43 12.31
#